data_AF-A0A1F9RE57-F1
#
_entry.id   AF-A0A1F9RE57-F1
#
_cell.length_a   1.000
_cell.length_b   1.000
_cell.length_c   1.000
_cell.angle_alpha   90.00
_cell.angle_beta   90.00
_cell.angle_gamma   90.00
#
_symmetry.space_group_name_H-M   'P 1'
#
loop_
_entity.id
_entity.type
_entity.pdbx_description
1 polymer ?
#
loop_
_entity_poly.entity_id
_entity_poly.type
_entity_poly.pdbx_seq_one_letter_code
_entity_poly.pdbx_strand_id
1 'polypeptide(L)'
;MEFYQMTPEFTAYYYRKYGDLKKSAECLYRYWLNSNHNPEWAHPDSSPYEPVLYAYEEAGLYKEKSEFYSQAYPDFMKWLAAGTDVKLLKSNFSKYKKMWPEHAERYLSFKSNWRRAEALAKTGKPKGLDSDVQNHEWFYSEKQEEVLKALEYYQKHKVKFMLENALKHKDPAIVEKAKHYLEN
;
A
#
# COMPACT_ATOMS: atom_id res chain seq x y z
N MET A 1 -2.76 -14.99 29.83
CA MET A 1 -2.74 -13.80 28.95
C MET A 1 -2.06 -14.26 27.68
N GLU A 2 -2.84 -14.70 26.70
CA GLU A 2 -2.30 -15.18 25.43
C GLU A 2 -1.81 -13.96 24.64
N PHE A 3 -0.49 -13.89 24.40
CA PHE A 3 0.05 -12.95 23.44
C PHE A 3 -0.43 -13.41 22.06
N TYR A 4 -1.50 -12.80 21.55
CA TYR A 4 -1.82 -12.89 20.14
C TYR A 4 -0.59 -12.39 19.38
N GLN A 5 0.12 -13.30 18.71
CA GLN A 5 1.14 -12.91 17.75
C GLN A 5 0.42 -12.07 16.69
N MET A 6 0.72 -10.78 16.64
CA MET A 6 0.22 -9.93 15.56
C MET A 6 0.75 -10.50 14.24
N THR A 7 -0.16 -10.99 13.41
CA THR A 7 0.24 -11.44 12.08
C THR A 7 0.61 -10.22 11.24
N PRO A 8 1.51 -10.35 10.26
CA PRO A 8 1.86 -9.26 9.35
C PRO A 8 0.65 -8.66 8.60
N GLU A 9 -0.41 -9.42 8.33
CA GLU A 9 -1.66 -8.89 7.76
C GLU A 9 -2.39 -7.98 8.75
N PHE A 10 -2.38 -8.34 10.03
CA PHE A 10 -2.96 -7.52 11.09
C PHE A 10 -2.16 -6.22 11.27
N THR A 11 -0.83 -6.30 11.22
CA THR A 11 0.05 -5.12 11.22
C THR A 11 -0.18 -4.23 9.98
N ALA A 12 -0.29 -4.83 8.79
CA ALA A 12 -0.58 -4.10 7.57
C ALA A 12 -1.96 -3.40 7.62
N TYR A 13 -2.97 -4.09 8.16
CA TYR A 13 -4.29 -3.53 8.38
C TYR A 13 -4.25 -2.28 9.26
N TYR A 14 -3.48 -2.28 10.35
CA TYR A 14 -3.33 -1.09 11.19
C TYR A 14 -2.62 0.04 10.44
N TYR A 15 -1.50 -0.23 9.77
CA TYR A 15 -0.84 0.82 8.98
C TYR A 15 -1.77 1.42 7.94
N ARG A 16 -2.57 0.59 7.25
CA ARG A 16 -3.59 1.05 6.32
C ARG A 16 -4.67 1.88 7.00
N LYS A 17 -5.15 1.46 8.18
CA LYS A 17 -6.16 2.18 8.98
C LYS A 17 -5.66 3.53 9.49
N TYR A 18 -4.37 3.61 9.79
CA TYR A 18 -3.66 4.83 10.15
C TYR A 18 -3.09 5.55 8.93
N GLY A 19 -3.51 5.20 7.70
CA GLY A 19 -3.13 5.94 6.51
C GLY A 19 -1.67 5.85 6.06
N ASP A 20 -0.86 5.01 6.70
CA ASP A 20 0.48 4.68 6.24
C ASP A 20 0.43 3.55 5.21
N LEU A 21 -0.10 3.89 4.03
CA LEU A 21 -0.30 2.93 2.94
C LEU A 21 1.02 2.32 2.47
N LYS A 22 2.13 3.07 2.55
CA LYS A 22 3.46 2.56 2.23
C LYS A 22 3.89 1.47 3.21
N LYS A 23 3.77 1.70 4.52
CA LYS A 23 4.09 0.68 5.53
C LYS A 23 3.17 -0.53 5.45
N SER A 24 1.90 -0.32 5.15
CA SER A 24 0.96 -1.42 4.88
C SER A 24 1.47 -2.30 3.73
N ALA A 25 1.85 -1.71 2.60
CA ALA A 25 2.38 -2.45 1.46
C ALA A 25 3.72 -3.14 1.77
N GLU A 26 4.63 -2.50 2.51
CA GLU A 26 5.88 -3.10 2.98
C GLU A 26 5.64 -4.34 3.86
N CYS A 27 4.65 -4.27 4.77
CA CYS A 27 4.30 -5.39 5.65
C CYS A 27 3.77 -6.58 4.86
N LEU A 28 2.86 -6.34 3.91
CA LEU A 28 2.31 -7.40 3.05
C LEU A 28 3.38 -8.02 2.15
N TYR A 29 4.29 -7.22 1.60
CA TYR A 29 5.41 -7.75 0.81
C TYR A 29 6.35 -8.63 1.65
N ARG A 30 6.71 -8.18 2.86
CA ARG A 30 7.52 -8.98 3.79
C ARG A 30 6.82 -10.27 4.20
N TYR A 31 5.51 -10.20 4.42
CA TYR A 31 4.72 -11.38 4.70
C TYR A 31 4.78 -12.38 3.56
N TRP A 32 4.54 -11.93 2.32
CA TRP A 32 4.64 -12.75 1.12
C TRP A 32 6.03 -13.38 0.96
N LEU A 33 7.10 -12.63 1.20
CA LEU A 33 8.47 -13.16 1.18
C LEU A 33 8.65 -14.31 2.19
N ASN A 34 8.09 -14.16 3.39
CA ASN A 34 8.20 -15.16 4.46
C ASN A 34 7.25 -16.35 4.27
N SER A 35 6.07 -16.16 3.68
CA SER A 35 5.07 -17.22 3.46
C SER A 35 5.37 -18.08 2.25
N ASN A 36 6.09 -17.58 1.24
CA ASN A 36 6.69 -18.41 0.18
C ASN A 36 7.71 -19.43 0.72
N HIS A 37 8.09 -19.35 2.00
CA HIS A 37 8.90 -20.34 2.70
C HIS A 37 8.12 -21.16 3.74
N ASN A 38 6.80 -20.95 3.91
CA ASN A 38 6.00 -21.67 4.90
C ASN A 38 4.57 -22.01 4.41
N PRO A 39 4.31 -23.25 3.94
CA PRO A 39 3.08 -23.65 3.28
C PRO A 39 1.82 -23.68 4.17
N GLU A 40 1.98 -23.62 5.50
CA GLU A 40 0.85 -23.64 6.46
C GLU A 40 0.04 -22.33 6.49
N TRP A 41 0.59 -21.26 5.90
CA TRP A 41 0.02 -19.90 5.96
C TRP A 41 -0.66 -19.48 4.64
N ALA A 42 -0.58 -20.33 3.62
CA ALA A 42 -1.26 -20.10 2.34
C ALA A 42 -2.72 -20.56 2.44
N HIS A 43 -3.66 -19.61 2.43
CA HIS A 43 -5.06 -19.96 2.17
C HIS A 43 -5.16 -20.61 0.77
N PRO A 44 -5.78 -21.80 0.62
CA PRO A 44 -5.75 -22.58 -0.63
C PRO A 44 -6.30 -21.83 -1.86
N ASP A 45 -7.21 -20.89 -1.63
CA ASP A 45 -7.99 -20.22 -2.68
C ASP A 45 -7.63 -18.74 -2.87
N SER A 46 -6.72 -18.17 -2.07
CA SER A 46 -6.29 -16.79 -2.25
C SER A 46 -4.96 -16.75 -3.01
N SER A 47 -4.92 -16.01 -4.11
CA SER A 47 -3.65 -15.74 -4.80
C SER A 47 -2.73 -14.98 -3.83
N PRO A 48 -1.56 -15.54 -3.46
CA PRO A 48 -0.70 -14.95 -2.42
C PRO A 48 -0.11 -13.59 -2.83
N TYR A 49 -0.22 -13.25 -4.11
CA TYR A 49 0.34 -12.03 -4.70
C TYR A 49 -0.64 -10.85 -4.72
N GLU A 50 -1.95 -11.12 -4.78
CA GLU A 50 -2.97 -10.07 -4.97
C GLU A 50 -3.01 -9.05 -3.83
N PRO A 51 -2.89 -9.43 -2.54
CA PRO A 51 -2.84 -8.45 -1.46
C PRO A 51 -1.68 -7.45 -1.61
N VAL A 52 -0.50 -7.92 -2.04
CA VAL A 52 0.69 -7.08 -2.25
C VAL A 52 0.49 -6.15 -3.44
N LEU A 53 0.01 -6.68 -4.57
CA LEU A 53 -0.27 -5.89 -5.78
C LEU A 53 -1.33 -4.81 -5.53
N TYR A 54 -2.35 -5.13 -4.73
CA TYR A 54 -3.38 -4.18 -4.34
C TYR A 54 -2.80 -3.09 -3.43
N ALA A 55 -2.04 -3.46 -2.40
CA ALA A 55 -1.45 -2.50 -1.48
C ALA A 55 -0.47 -1.54 -2.16
N TYR A 56 0.35 -2.02 -3.10
CA TYR A 56 1.19 -1.12 -3.89
C TYR A 56 0.39 -0.15 -4.75
N GLU A 57 -0.71 -0.57 -5.37
CA GLU A 57 -1.58 0.35 -6.14
C GLU A 57 -2.29 1.35 -5.22
N GLU A 58 -2.79 0.89 -4.08
CA GLU A 58 -3.43 1.76 -3.09
C GLU A 58 -2.44 2.84 -2.60
N ALA A 59 -1.19 2.47 -2.33
CA ALA A 59 -0.12 3.36 -1.91
C ALA A 59 0.50 4.20 -3.05
N GLY A 60 0.08 4.01 -4.31
CA GLY A 60 0.68 4.70 -5.46
C GLY A 60 2.14 4.27 -5.75
N LEU A 61 2.58 3.14 -5.21
CA LEU A 61 3.90 2.54 -5.38
C LEU A 61 3.97 1.74 -6.69
N TYR A 62 3.72 2.41 -7.81
CA TYR A 62 3.57 1.75 -9.11
C TYR A 62 4.88 1.17 -9.66
N LYS A 63 6.03 1.74 -9.27
CA LYS A 63 7.35 1.19 -9.63
C LYS A 63 7.52 -0.18 -8.98
N GLU A 64 7.35 -0.25 -7.67
CA GLU A 64 7.40 -1.47 -6.87
C GLU A 64 6.37 -2.49 -7.37
N LYS A 65 5.13 -2.05 -7.66
CA LYS A 65 4.11 -2.90 -8.27
C LYS A 65 4.56 -3.52 -9.59
N SER A 66 5.13 -2.71 -10.49
CA SER A 66 5.58 -3.16 -11.81
C SER A 66 6.71 -4.18 -11.72
N GLU A 67 7.64 -3.99 -10.78
CA GLU A 67 8.74 -4.91 -10.51
C GLU A 67 8.23 -6.22 -9.88
N PHE A 68 7.29 -6.12 -8.94
CA PHE A 68 6.71 -7.26 -8.23
C PHE A 68 5.95 -8.23 -9.13
N TYR A 69 5.32 -7.75 -10.22
CA TYR A 69 4.71 -8.62 -11.23
C TYR A 69 5.66 -9.71 -11.76
N SER A 70 6.97 -9.43 -11.83
CA SER A 70 7.97 -10.42 -12.27
C SER A 70 8.18 -11.55 -11.28
N GLN A 71 7.98 -11.27 -9.99
CA GLN A 71 8.07 -12.25 -8.92
C GLN A 71 6.77 -13.04 -8.79
N ALA A 72 5.63 -12.36 -8.94
CA ALA A 72 4.29 -12.95 -8.82
C ALA A 72 3.89 -13.82 -10.02
N TYR A 73 4.31 -13.44 -11.23
CA TYR A 73 3.89 -14.09 -12.48
C TYR A 73 5.08 -14.39 -13.40
N PRO A 74 6.06 -15.21 -12.95
CA PRO A 74 7.29 -15.44 -13.70
C PRO A 74 7.04 -16.08 -15.07
N ASP A 75 6.06 -16.96 -15.20
CA ASP A 75 5.76 -17.61 -16.49
C ASP A 75 5.10 -16.65 -17.49
N PHE A 76 4.21 -15.76 -17.03
CA PHE A 76 3.64 -14.73 -17.90
C PHE A 76 4.69 -13.71 -18.33
N MET A 77 5.67 -13.40 -17.47
CA MET A 77 6.82 -12.58 -17.87
C MET A 77 7.70 -13.26 -18.91
N LYS A 78 7.97 -14.57 -18.78
CA LYS A 78 8.68 -15.33 -19.83
C LYS A 78 7.94 -15.26 -21.15
N TRP A 79 6.60 -15.39 -21.13
CA TRP A 79 5.79 -15.28 -22.34
C TRP A 79 5.89 -13.89 -22.95
N LEU A 80 5.77 -12.84 -22.14
CA LEU A 80 5.91 -11.47 -22.60
C LEU A 80 7.29 -11.23 -23.25
N ALA A 81 8.38 -11.67 -22.59
CA ALA A 81 9.75 -11.51 -23.06
C ALA A 81 10.06 -12.29 -24.35
N ALA A 82 9.50 -13.48 -24.52
CA ALA A 82 9.66 -14.29 -25.73
C ALA A 82 8.98 -13.68 -26.97
N GLY A 83 8.34 -12.50 -26.85
CA GLY A 83 7.58 -11.90 -27.94
C GLY A 83 6.39 -12.77 -28.36
N THR A 84 5.97 -13.68 -27.46
CA THR A 84 4.77 -14.52 -27.56
C THR A 84 3.58 -13.66 -27.95
N ASP A 85 3.54 -12.41 -27.49
CA ASP A 85 2.58 -11.40 -27.92
C ASP A 85 2.56 -11.20 -29.45
N VAL A 86 3.69 -10.99 -30.12
CA VAL A 86 3.69 -10.69 -31.58
C VAL A 86 3.57 -11.96 -32.44
N LYS A 87 4.13 -13.10 -32.00
CA LYS A 87 4.10 -14.37 -32.76
C LYS A 87 2.89 -15.26 -32.45
N LEU A 88 2.37 -15.30 -31.22
CA LEU A 88 1.11 -16.00 -30.92
C LEU A 88 -0.13 -15.17 -31.27
N LEU A 89 -0.17 -13.84 -31.14
CA LEU A 89 -1.40 -13.06 -31.42
C LEU A 89 -1.88 -13.13 -32.88
N LYS A 90 -1.01 -13.43 -33.86
CA LYS A 90 -1.42 -13.44 -35.27
C LYS A 90 -2.06 -14.75 -35.75
N SER A 91 -1.85 -15.90 -35.09
CA SER A 91 -2.47 -17.17 -35.52
C SER A 91 -2.75 -18.17 -34.39
N ASN A 92 -1.94 -18.22 -33.33
CA ASN A 92 -2.05 -19.26 -32.29
C ASN A 92 -2.79 -18.82 -31.03
N PHE A 93 -2.89 -17.53 -30.71
CA PHE A 93 -3.56 -17.07 -29.49
C PHE A 93 -5.08 -17.25 -29.55
N SER A 94 -5.69 -17.10 -30.74
CA SER A 94 -7.11 -17.43 -30.94
C SER A 94 -7.39 -18.91 -30.68
N LYS A 95 -6.51 -19.81 -31.14
CA LYS A 95 -6.59 -21.25 -30.85
C LYS A 95 -6.35 -21.55 -29.37
N TYR A 96 -5.35 -20.91 -28.77
CA TYR A 96 -5.06 -21.02 -27.33
C TYR A 96 -6.24 -20.56 -26.48
N LYS A 97 -6.84 -19.40 -26.78
CA LYS A 97 -8.03 -18.87 -26.11
C LYS A 97 -9.24 -19.80 -26.27
N LYS A 98 -9.39 -20.48 -27.41
CA LYS A 98 -10.47 -21.48 -27.59
C LYS A 98 -10.23 -22.76 -26.76
N MET A 99 -8.98 -23.21 -26.64
CA MET A 99 -8.64 -24.43 -25.89
C MET A 99 -8.55 -24.17 -24.38
N TRP A 100 -8.11 -22.98 -23.97
CA TRP A 100 -7.81 -22.59 -22.58
C TRP A 100 -8.27 -21.14 -22.30
N PRO A 101 -9.57 -20.86 -22.33
CA PRO A 101 -10.10 -19.49 -22.24
C PRO A 101 -9.70 -18.76 -20.96
N GLU A 102 -9.81 -19.44 -19.81
CA GLU A 102 -9.48 -18.86 -18.50
C GLU A 102 -8.00 -18.47 -18.39
N HIS A 103 -7.11 -19.30 -18.94
CA HIS A 103 -5.68 -19.01 -18.91
C HIS A 103 -5.33 -17.83 -19.83
N ALA A 104 -5.99 -17.76 -20.99
CA ALA A 104 -5.84 -16.62 -21.89
C ALA A 104 -6.35 -15.31 -21.26
N GLU A 105 -7.48 -15.35 -20.54
CA GLU A 105 -8.02 -14.20 -19.83
C GLU A 105 -7.12 -13.76 -18.67
N ARG A 106 -6.60 -14.70 -17.88
CA ARG A 106 -5.62 -14.40 -16.82
C ARG A 106 -4.36 -13.73 -17.38
N TYR A 107 -3.82 -14.24 -18.48
CA TYR A 107 -2.66 -13.62 -19.15
C TYR A 107 -2.98 -12.21 -19.67
N LEU A 108 -4.14 -12.00 -20.31
CA LEU A 108 -4.55 -10.68 -20.79
C LEU A 108 -4.74 -9.68 -19.64
N SER A 109 -5.35 -10.11 -18.54
CA SER A 109 -5.53 -9.31 -17.33
C SER A 109 -4.17 -8.91 -16.73
N PHE A 110 -3.29 -9.89 -16.52
CA PHE A 110 -1.90 -9.67 -16.08
C PHE A 110 -1.20 -8.63 -16.94
N LYS A 111 -1.20 -8.84 -18.26
CA LYS A 111 -0.49 -7.98 -19.22
C LYS A 111 -1.03 -6.55 -19.20
N SER A 112 -2.35 -6.39 -19.14
CA SER A 112 -3.01 -5.08 -19.05
C SER A 112 -2.59 -4.36 -17.77
N ASN A 113 -2.69 -5.04 -16.63
CA ASN A 113 -2.40 -4.44 -15.33
C ASN A 113 -0.90 -4.15 -15.14
N TRP A 114 -0.01 -5.01 -15.65
CA TRP A 114 1.42 -4.78 -15.63
C TRP A 114 1.82 -3.57 -16.48
N ARG A 115 1.33 -3.46 -17.72
CA ARG A 115 1.57 -2.28 -18.58
C ARG A 115 1.03 -0.99 -17.97
N ARG A 116 -0.14 -1.06 -17.32
CA ARG A 116 -0.71 0.07 -16.58
C ARG A 116 0.21 0.48 -15.42
N ALA A 117 0.71 -0.49 -14.66
CA ALA A 117 1.66 -0.22 -13.58
C ALA A 117 2.97 0.39 -14.10
N GLU A 118 3.55 -0.11 -15.19
CA GLU A 118 4.74 0.50 -15.82
C GLU A 118 4.50 1.94 -16.30
N ALA A 119 3.35 2.19 -16.92
CA ALA A 119 3.00 3.53 -17.37
C ALA A 119 2.86 4.50 -16.18
N LEU A 120 2.20 4.05 -15.11
CA LEU A 120 2.04 4.82 -13.88
C LEU A 120 3.34 4.93 -13.07
N ALA A 121 4.28 4.00 -13.17
CA ALA A 121 5.57 4.09 -12.50
C ALA A 121 6.40 5.31 -12.96
N LYS A 122 6.13 5.80 -14.18
CA LYS A 122 6.82 6.98 -14.75
C LYS A 122 6.28 8.32 -14.23
N THR A 123 5.04 8.34 -13.74
CA THR A 123 4.30 9.58 -13.43
C THR A 123 3.70 9.59 -12.03
N GLY A 124 3.50 8.42 -11.44
CA GLY A 124 2.92 8.21 -10.13
C GLY A 124 3.92 8.56 -9.04
N LYS A 125 3.42 9.28 -8.03
CA LYS A 125 4.14 9.50 -6.79
C LYS A 125 3.54 8.58 -5.73
N PRO A 126 4.37 8.04 -4.82
CA PRO A 126 3.85 7.39 -3.62
C PRO A 126 2.87 8.32 -2.91
N LYS A 127 1.76 7.76 -2.42
CA LYS A 127 0.89 8.50 -1.51
C LYS A 127 1.66 8.78 -0.23
N GLY A 128 1.54 10.02 0.25
CA GLY A 128 2.04 10.39 1.57
C GLY A 128 1.25 9.69 2.67
N LEU A 129 1.69 9.89 3.92
CA LEU A 129 0.87 9.53 5.09
C LEU A 129 -0.46 10.29 5.02
N ASP A 130 -1.53 9.67 5.51
CA ASP A 130 -2.76 10.43 5.74
C ASP A 130 -2.47 11.60 6.68
N SER A 131 -3.17 12.71 6.45
CA SER A 131 -3.01 13.94 7.23
C SER A 131 -3.13 13.70 8.74
N ASP A 132 -3.95 12.72 9.12
CA ASP A 132 -4.22 12.35 10.51
C ASP A 132 -3.01 11.75 11.22
N VAL A 133 -2.02 11.27 10.48
CA VAL A 133 -0.85 10.55 11.03
C VAL A 133 0.46 11.23 10.62
N GLN A 134 0.41 12.13 9.66
CA GLN A 134 1.54 12.98 9.30
C GLN A 134 1.94 13.88 10.47
N ASN A 135 3.23 13.94 10.78
CA ASN A 135 3.82 14.73 11.88
C ASN A 135 3.41 14.30 13.30
N HIS A 136 2.89 13.09 13.50
CA HIS A 136 2.61 12.52 14.83
C HIS A 136 3.83 12.58 15.76
N GLU A 137 5.03 12.33 15.23
CA GLU A 137 6.29 12.43 15.99
C GLU A 137 6.52 13.82 16.60
N TRP A 138 6.15 14.89 15.89
CA TRP A 138 6.28 16.25 16.37
C TRP A 138 5.26 16.55 17.47
N PHE A 139 4.05 15.99 17.35
CA PHE A 139 3.00 16.14 18.36
C PHE A 139 3.36 15.51 19.71
N TYR A 140 4.14 14.42 19.70
CA TYR A 140 4.62 13.75 20.91
C TYR A 140 6.05 14.17 21.31
N SER A 141 6.61 15.20 20.68
CA SER A 141 7.93 15.71 21.01
C SER A 141 7.94 16.41 22.36
N GLU A 142 9.10 16.35 23.04
CA GLU A 142 9.35 17.15 24.25
C GLU A 142 9.57 18.64 23.93
N LYS A 143 9.81 18.98 22.65
CA LYS A 143 10.03 20.36 22.22
C LYS A 143 8.70 21.02 21.87
N GLN A 144 8.34 22.05 22.63
CA GLN A 144 7.14 22.85 22.41
C GLN A 144 6.98 23.34 20.96
N GLU A 145 8.07 23.81 20.34
CA GLU A 145 8.06 24.29 18.94
C GLU A 145 7.65 23.22 17.93
N GLU A 146 8.02 21.96 18.16
CA GLU A 146 7.66 20.84 17.27
C GLU A 146 6.16 20.52 17.45
N VAL A 147 5.65 20.51 18.68
CA VAL A 147 4.23 20.29 18.94
C VAL A 147 3.37 21.41 18.33
N LEU A 148 3.79 22.67 18.44
CA LEU A 148 3.08 23.80 17.82
C LEU A 148 3.04 23.71 16.30
N LYS A 149 4.16 23.31 15.66
CA LYS A 149 4.19 23.03 14.20
C LYS A 149 3.22 21.90 13.81
N ALA A 150 3.10 20.86 14.64
CA ALA A 150 2.14 19.79 14.41
C ALA A 150 0.69 20.30 14.46
N LEU A 151 0.35 21.14 15.45
CA LEU A 151 -0.99 21.75 15.56
C LEU A 151 -1.35 22.61 14.34
N GLU A 152 -0.41 23.42 13.85
CA GLU A 152 -0.60 24.22 12.63
C GLU A 152 -0.92 23.34 11.42
N TYR A 153 -0.19 22.24 11.27
CA TYR A 153 -0.46 21.26 10.23
C TYR A 153 -1.86 20.64 10.39
N TYR A 154 -2.22 20.17 11.59
CA TYR A 154 -3.53 19.55 11.84
C TYR A 154 -4.69 20.50 11.58
N GLN A 155 -4.57 21.77 11.94
CA GLN A 155 -5.59 22.77 11.62
C GLN A 155 -5.76 22.95 10.12
N LYS A 156 -4.65 23.13 9.38
CA LYS A 156 -4.68 23.28 7.92
C LYS A 156 -5.32 22.09 7.21
N HIS A 157 -5.17 20.88 7.76
CA HIS A 157 -5.69 19.64 7.17
C HIS A 157 -6.97 19.12 7.85
N LYS A 158 -7.58 19.92 8.74
CA LYS A 158 -8.84 19.62 9.43
C LYS A 158 -8.82 18.32 10.27
N VAL A 159 -7.68 18.01 10.88
CA VAL A 159 -7.48 16.82 11.73
C VAL A 159 -7.99 17.10 13.15
N LYS A 160 -9.31 17.09 13.31
CA LYS A 160 -9.98 17.56 14.53
C LYS A 160 -9.56 16.79 15.80
N PHE A 161 -9.47 15.47 15.74
CA PHE A 161 -9.20 14.65 16.92
C PHE A 161 -7.80 14.91 17.50
N MET A 162 -6.82 15.28 16.67
CA MET A 162 -5.47 15.63 17.16
C MET A 162 -5.48 16.98 17.88
N LEU A 163 -6.26 17.95 17.39
CA LEU A 163 -6.49 19.21 18.10
C LEU A 163 -7.23 18.98 19.43
N GLU A 164 -8.21 18.08 19.46
CA GLU A 164 -8.90 17.70 20.71
C GLU A 164 -7.96 17.00 21.71
N ASN A 165 -7.03 16.15 21.23
CA ASN A 165 -6.01 15.53 22.06
C ASN A 165 -5.03 16.56 22.65
N ALA A 166 -4.71 17.62 21.91
CA ALA A 166 -3.83 18.70 22.35
C ALA A 166 -4.37 19.46 23.55
N LEU A 167 -5.70 19.49 23.76
CA LEU A 167 -6.33 20.11 24.94
C LEU A 167 -5.93 19.45 26.26
N LYS A 168 -5.40 18.22 26.22
CA LYS A 168 -4.92 17.46 27.38
C LYS A 168 -3.41 17.59 27.59
N HIS A 169 -2.72 18.42 26.80
CA HIS A 169 -1.28 18.61 26.90
C HIS A 169 -0.88 19.31 28.21
N LYS A 170 0.33 19.03 28.72
CA LYS A 170 0.82 19.61 29.99
C LYS A 170 1.21 21.09 29.86
N ASP A 171 1.56 21.52 28.67
CA ASP A 171 1.97 22.88 28.35
C ASP A 171 0.75 23.78 28.05
N PRO A 172 0.52 24.86 28.83
CA PRO A 172 -0.61 25.77 28.62
C PRO A 172 -0.65 26.41 27.24
N ALA A 173 0.49 26.75 26.64
CA ALA A 173 0.52 27.42 25.34
C ALA A 173 0.01 26.50 24.22
N ILE A 174 0.30 25.21 24.31
CA ILE A 174 -0.21 24.19 23.38
C ILE A 174 -1.73 24.06 23.53
N VAL A 175 -2.24 24.05 24.77
CA VAL A 175 -3.67 23.98 25.07
C VAL A 175 -4.42 25.20 24.54
N GLU A 176 -3.90 26.41 24.78
CA GLU A 176 -4.50 27.66 24.27
C GLU A 176 -4.54 27.70 22.75
N LYS A 177 -3.43 27.30 22.10
CA LYS A 177 -3.37 27.25 20.63
C LYS A 177 -4.38 26.26 20.05
N ALA A 178 -4.52 25.09 20.65
CA ALA A 178 -5.49 24.08 20.24
C ALA A 178 -6.95 24.55 20.39
N LYS A 179 -7.29 25.23 21.49
CA LYS A 179 -8.63 25.84 21.66
C LYS A 179 -8.93 26.83 20.54
N HIS A 180 -8.00 27.74 20.28
CA HIS A 180 -8.15 28.72 19.21
C HIS A 180 -8.37 28.07 17.84
N TYR A 181 -7.69 26.96 17.54
CA TYR A 181 -7.89 26.22 16.29
C TYR A 181 -9.19 25.42 16.23
N LEU A 182 -9.74 24.96 17.34
CA LEU A 182 -11.03 24.27 17.36
C LEU A 182 -12.23 25.23 17.23
N GLU A 183 -12.04 26.51 17.55
CA GLU A 183 -13.06 27.55 17.46
C GLU A 183 -13.15 28.21 16.06
N ASN A 184 -12.12 28.06 15.21
CA ASN A 184 -12.00 28.67 13.88
C ASN A 184 -11.88 27.65 12.76
#